data_AF-A0A935RIH0-F1
#
_entry.id   AF-A0A935RIH0-F1
#
_cell.length_a   1.000
_cell.length_b   1.000
_cell.length_c   1.000
_cell.angle_alpha   90.00
_cell.angle_beta   90.00
_cell.angle_gamma   90.00
#
_symmetry.space_group_name_H-M   'P 1'
#
loop_
_entity.id
_entity.type
_entity.pdbx_description
1 polymer ?
#
loop_
_entity_poly.entity_id
_entity_poly.type
_entity_poly.pdbx_seq_one_letter_code
_entity_poly.pdbx_strand_id
1 'polypeptide(L)'
;MWLRTGDIRFHQGGIELEFSSPLREPMESLRLQARMGGIAAKRVGNASPRALDIDCAMGGGDFDLRGAWRGDCTARATANMGGISIKVPSEMRVEGHGALEPTLTGNTAEVPAPVLRLSATAKMGEVEVVR
;
A
#
# COMPACT_ATOMS: atom_id res chain seq x y z
N MET A 1 -2.02 -7.13 22.00
CA MET A 1 -2.76 -7.76 20.88
C MET A 1 -1.88 -7.68 19.65
N TRP A 2 -1.59 -8.80 18.98
CA TRP A 2 -0.90 -8.82 17.69
C TRP A 2 -1.96 -8.98 16.59
N LEU A 3 -1.85 -8.20 15.52
CA LEU A 3 -2.63 -8.39 14.31
C LEU A 3 -1.63 -8.88 13.27
N ARG A 4 -1.75 -10.15 12.85
CA ARG A 4 -0.84 -10.73 11.85
C ARG A 4 -1.41 -10.62 10.44
N THR A 5 -2.73 -10.75 10.32
CA THR A 5 -3.44 -10.72 9.04
C THR A 5 -4.65 -9.81 9.16
N GLY A 6 -4.99 -9.15 8.05
CA GLY A 6 -6.22 -8.37 7.91
C GLY A 6 -6.82 -8.66 6.54
N ASP A 7 -8.10 -9.04 6.51
CA ASP A 7 -8.84 -9.29 5.28
C ASP A 7 -10.18 -8.56 5.37
N ILE A 8 -10.32 -7.48 4.62
CA ILE A 8 -11.49 -6.62 4.64
C ILE A 8 -12.13 -6.65 3.26
N ARG A 9 -13.38 -7.10 3.21
CA ARG A 9 -14.15 -7.22 1.97
C ARG A 9 -15.50 -6.57 2.15
N PHE A 10 -15.91 -5.77 1.18
CA PHE A 10 -17.25 -5.19 1.18
C PHE A 10 -17.81 -5.12 -0.25
N HIS A 11 -19.13 -5.24 -0.34
CA HIS A 11 -19.82 -5.29 -1.62
C HIS A 11 -20.18 -3.90 -2.15
N GLN A 12 -20.63 -3.00 -1.26
CA GLN A 12 -21.01 -1.64 -1.60
C GLN A 12 -20.70 -0.72 -0.43
N GLY A 13 -20.11 0.45 -0.72
CA GLY A 13 -19.85 1.50 0.28
C GLY A 13 -18.43 2.04 0.21
N GLY A 14 -18.00 2.71 1.26
CA GLY A 14 -16.62 3.16 1.41
C GLY A 14 -16.06 2.72 2.75
N ILE A 15 -14.80 2.31 2.78
CA ILE A 15 -14.10 2.06 4.04
C ILE A 15 -12.94 3.03 4.18
N GLU A 16 -12.74 3.49 5.41
CA GLU A 16 -11.49 4.09 5.83
C GLU A 16 -10.84 3.17 6.86
N LEU A 17 -9.60 2.75 6.59
CA LEU A 17 -8.75 1.99 7.49
C LEU A 17 -7.55 2.84 7.85
N GLU A 18 -7.26 2.99 9.14
CA GLU A 18 -6.08 3.73 9.59
C GLU A 18 -5.28 2.91 10.61
N PHE A 19 -3.97 2.82 10.36
CA PHE A 19 -3.01 2.34 11.36
C PHE A 19 -2.36 3.53 12.04
N SER A 20 -3.02 4.05 13.08
CA SER A 20 -2.65 5.33 13.69
C SER A 20 -1.29 5.32 14.41
N SER A 21 -0.83 4.14 14.83
CA SER A 21 0.48 3.91 15.46
C SER A 21 1.08 2.58 15.00
N PRO A 22 2.42 2.42 15.04
CA PRO A 22 3.07 1.17 14.65
C PRO A 22 2.57 -0.04 15.44
N LEU A 23 2.32 -1.15 14.75
CA LEU A 23 2.02 -2.42 15.40
C LEU A 23 3.29 -2.97 16.09
N ARG A 24 3.07 -3.70 17.19
CA ARG A 24 4.17 -4.32 17.95
C ARG A 24 5.00 -5.27 17.10
N GLU A 25 4.35 -6.02 16.23
CA GLU A 25 4.96 -6.92 15.24
C GLU A 25 4.44 -6.55 13.84
N PRO A 26 5.29 -6.64 12.80
CA PRO A 26 4.87 -6.46 11.42
C PRO A 26 3.79 -7.48 11.03
N MET A 27 2.82 -7.04 10.23
CA MET A 27 1.82 -7.93 9.65
C MET A 27 2.45 -8.88 8.62
N GLU A 28 1.88 -10.08 8.53
CA GLU A 28 2.17 -11.01 7.45
C GLU A 28 1.45 -10.57 6.17
N SER A 29 0.17 -10.20 6.27
CA SER A 29 -0.62 -9.80 5.11
C SER A 29 -1.78 -8.85 5.41
N LEU A 30 -2.06 -7.94 4.47
CA LEU A 30 -3.24 -7.10 4.46
C LEU A 30 -3.93 -7.20 3.09
N ARG A 31 -5.20 -7.57 3.09
CA ARG A 31 -6.03 -7.67 1.89
C ARG A 31 -7.25 -6.77 2.00
N LEU A 32 -7.46 -5.93 0.99
CA LEU A 32 -8.54 -4.96 0.92
C LEU A 32 -9.30 -5.16 -0.40
N GLN A 33 -10.59 -5.48 -0.33
CA GLN A 33 -11.40 -5.75 -1.52
C GLN A 33 -12.71 -4.97 -1.51
N ALA A 34 -12.95 -4.23 -2.60
CA ALA A 34 -14.16 -3.44 -2.83
C ALA A 34 -14.81 -3.86 -4.14
N ARG A 35 -16.10 -4.23 -4.12
CA ARG A 35 -16.86 -4.40 -5.37
C ARG A 35 -17.40 -3.09 -5.93
N MET A 36 -18.04 -2.29 -5.10
CA MET A 36 -18.57 -0.97 -5.48
C MET A 36 -18.24 0.07 -4.40
N GLY A 37 -17.53 1.12 -4.79
CA GLY A 37 -17.17 2.27 -3.97
C GLY A 37 -15.66 2.38 -3.72
N GLY A 38 -15.25 2.80 -2.53
CA GLY A 38 -13.89 3.30 -2.30
C GLY A 38 -13.17 2.72 -1.08
N ILE A 39 -11.84 2.64 -1.17
CA ILE A 39 -10.98 2.27 -0.04
C ILE A 39 -10.02 3.42 0.25
N ALA A 40 -10.02 3.93 1.47
CA ALA A 40 -8.96 4.79 1.98
C ALA A 40 -8.16 4.03 3.03
N ALA A 41 -6.89 3.73 2.75
CA ALA A 41 -5.99 3.10 3.72
C ALA A 41 -4.91 4.11 4.13
N LYS A 42 -4.91 4.52 5.39
CA LYS A 42 -4.02 5.53 5.93
C LYS A 42 -2.90 4.90 6.76
N ARG A 43 -1.68 5.36 6.52
CA ARG A 43 -0.47 5.02 7.28
C ARG A 43 -0.18 3.52 7.33
N VAL A 44 -0.35 2.81 6.19
CA VAL A 44 -0.20 1.34 6.10
C VAL A 44 1.20 0.88 6.56
N GLY A 45 2.23 1.72 6.43
CA GLY A 45 3.57 1.40 6.93
C GLY A 45 3.63 1.13 8.43
N ASN A 46 2.70 1.64 9.23
CA ASN A 46 2.61 1.33 10.66
C ASN A 46 2.20 -0.12 10.92
N ALA A 47 1.46 -0.75 10.01
CA ALA A 47 1.23 -2.19 10.05
C ALA A 47 2.41 -2.99 9.51
N SER A 48 3.24 -2.39 8.67
CA SER A 48 4.40 -2.98 8.00
C SER A 48 4.09 -4.38 7.41
N PRO A 49 3.01 -4.57 6.63
CA PRO A 49 2.66 -5.88 6.08
C PRO A 49 3.72 -6.38 5.10
N ARG A 50 4.05 -7.67 5.15
CA ARG A 50 4.93 -8.30 4.14
C ARG A 50 4.25 -8.41 2.76
N ALA A 51 2.93 -8.59 2.75
CA ALA A 51 2.11 -8.64 1.55
C ALA A 51 0.90 -7.70 1.67
N LEU A 52 0.70 -6.86 0.65
CA LEU A 52 -0.45 -5.98 0.51
C LEU A 52 -1.17 -6.28 -0.80
N ASP A 53 -2.46 -6.61 -0.72
CA ASP A 53 -3.30 -6.91 -1.88
C ASP A 53 -4.55 -6.02 -1.85
N ILE A 54 -4.71 -5.19 -2.89
CA ILE A 54 -5.80 -4.24 -3.06
C ILE A 54 -6.51 -4.55 -4.37
N ASP A 55 -7.82 -4.81 -4.28
CA ASP A 55 -8.67 -5.10 -5.43
C ASP A 55 -9.94 -4.25 -5.39
N CYS A 56 -10.06 -3.31 -6.32
CA CYS A 56 -11.22 -2.46 -6.50
C CYS A 56 -11.91 -2.77 -7.85
N ALA A 57 -13.11 -3.35 -7.81
CA ALA A 57 -13.83 -3.65 -9.05
C ALA A 57 -14.47 -2.39 -9.67
N MET A 58 -15.27 -1.64 -8.91
CA MET A 58 -15.87 -0.38 -9.36
C MET A 58 -15.69 0.70 -8.30
N GLY A 59 -15.03 1.78 -8.68
CA GLY A 59 -14.52 2.84 -7.83
C GLY A 59 -12.99 2.78 -7.70
N GLY A 60 -12.45 3.28 -6.60
CA GLY A 60 -11.02 3.54 -6.50
C GLY A 60 -10.50 3.44 -5.08
N GLY A 61 -9.28 3.91 -4.89
CA GLY A 61 -8.77 4.02 -3.53
C GLY A 61 -7.55 4.91 -3.38
N ASP A 62 -7.45 5.44 -2.17
CA ASP A 62 -6.35 6.27 -1.70
C ASP A 62 -5.55 5.48 -0.68
N PHE A 63 -4.31 5.14 -1.04
CA PHE A 63 -3.44 4.28 -0.24
C PHE A 63 -2.22 5.06 0.19
N ASP A 64 -2.22 5.48 1.45
CA ASP A 64 -1.05 6.06 2.10
C ASP A 64 -0.17 4.94 2.67
N LEU A 65 0.86 4.57 1.91
CA LEU A 65 1.82 3.55 2.29
C LEU A 65 2.91 4.09 3.23
N ARG A 66 2.91 5.37 3.61
CA ARG A 66 3.89 5.91 4.56
C ARG A 66 3.68 5.31 5.95
N GLY A 67 4.71 5.38 6.79
CA GLY A 67 4.63 4.94 8.19
C GLY A 67 5.92 4.28 8.66
N ALA A 68 5.87 3.59 9.79
CA ALA A 68 7.05 2.97 10.38
C ALA A 68 7.34 1.57 9.81
N TRP A 69 7.77 1.50 8.55
CA TRP A 69 8.16 0.23 7.92
C TRP A 69 9.31 -0.44 8.65
N ARG A 70 9.17 -1.74 8.92
CA ARG A 70 10.16 -2.57 9.62
C ARG A 70 10.71 -3.70 8.75
N GLY A 71 10.22 -3.83 7.52
CA GLY A 71 10.65 -4.85 6.58
C GLY A 71 10.08 -4.63 5.18
N ASP A 72 10.51 -5.49 4.26
CA ASP A 72 10.08 -5.48 2.86
C ASP A 72 8.57 -5.72 2.71
N CYS A 73 8.02 -5.19 1.62
CA CYS A 73 6.63 -5.38 1.24
C CYS A 73 6.50 -5.70 -0.25
N THR A 74 5.66 -6.68 -0.56
CA THR A 74 5.13 -6.86 -1.92
C THR A 74 3.71 -6.32 -1.96
N ALA A 75 3.50 -5.24 -2.71
CA ALA A 75 2.22 -4.55 -2.84
C ALA A 75 1.65 -4.71 -4.24
N ARG A 76 0.41 -5.18 -4.32
CA ARG A 76 -0.38 -5.23 -5.54
C ARG A 76 -1.64 -4.40 -5.37
N ALA A 77 -1.89 -3.50 -6.31
CA ALA A 77 -3.11 -2.73 -6.38
C ALA A 77 -3.73 -2.85 -7.76
N THR A 78 -5.01 -3.20 -7.84
CA THR A 78 -5.72 -3.36 -9.10
C THR A 78 -7.08 -2.67 -9.04
N ALA A 79 -7.38 -1.85 -10.04
CA ALA A 79 -8.69 -1.25 -10.23
C ALA A 79 -9.25 -1.60 -11.61
N ASN A 80 -10.49 -2.11 -11.68
CA ASN A 80 -11.12 -2.37 -12.97
C ASN A 80 -11.77 -1.11 -13.57
N MET A 81 -12.57 -0.39 -12.79
CA MET A 81 -13.18 0.88 -13.19
C MET A 81 -13.03 1.91 -12.08
N GLY A 82 -12.19 2.93 -12.29
CA GLY A 82 -11.86 3.99 -11.34
C GLY A 82 -10.35 4.12 -11.12
N GLY A 83 -9.94 5.03 -10.22
CA GLY A 83 -8.54 5.41 -10.03
C GLY A 83 -7.91 4.86 -8.76
N ILE A 84 -6.59 4.73 -8.76
CA ILE A 84 -5.78 4.38 -7.59
C ILE A 84 -4.77 5.50 -7.35
N SER A 85 -4.78 6.10 -6.15
CA SER A 85 -3.73 7.01 -5.70
C SER A 85 -2.90 6.33 -4.62
N ILE A 86 -1.58 6.29 -4.78
CA ILE A 86 -0.65 5.66 -3.85
C ILE A 86 0.40 6.66 -3.42
N LYS A 87 0.47 6.94 -2.11
CA LYS A 87 1.56 7.70 -1.50
C LYS A 87 2.63 6.74 -1.02
N VAL A 88 3.78 6.70 -1.68
CA VAL A 88 4.86 5.78 -1.34
C VAL A 88 5.76 6.35 -0.24
N PRO A 89 6.31 5.49 0.64
CA PRO A 89 7.27 5.91 1.67
C PRO A 89 8.59 6.38 1.05
N SER A 90 9.12 7.49 1.57
CA SER A 90 10.42 8.06 1.17
C SER A 90 11.61 7.24 1.66
N GLU A 91 11.41 6.54 2.77
CA GLU A 91 12.37 5.73 3.51
C GLU A 91 12.59 4.34 2.92
N MET A 92 11.69 3.88 2.04
CA MET A 92 11.84 2.60 1.33
C MET A 92 12.41 2.80 -0.07
N ARG A 93 13.16 1.79 -0.52
CA ARG A 93 13.47 1.61 -1.93
C ARG A 93 12.23 1.08 -2.64
N VAL A 94 11.76 1.75 -3.69
CA VAL A 94 10.58 1.32 -4.45
C VAL A 94 11.03 0.67 -5.75
N GLU A 95 10.54 -0.54 -6.02
CA GLU A 95 10.81 -1.33 -7.22
C GLU A 95 9.47 -1.69 -7.91
N GLY A 96 9.38 -1.59 -9.24
CA GLY A 96 8.22 -2.08 -10.03
C GLY A 96 7.59 -1.08 -11.01
N HIS A 97 6.50 -1.50 -11.67
CA HIS A 97 5.79 -0.70 -12.68
C HIS A 97 5.02 0.47 -12.03
N GLY A 98 5.35 1.69 -12.44
CA GLY A 98 4.80 2.94 -11.86
C GLY A 98 5.72 3.61 -10.83
N ALA A 99 6.90 3.04 -10.55
CA ALA A 99 7.91 3.69 -9.74
C ALA A 99 8.53 4.87 -10.53
N LEU A 100 8.44 6.09 -9.98
CA LEU A 100 9.31 7.19 -10.39
C LEU A 100 10.77 6.73 -10.23
N GLU A 101 11.62 7.03 -11.21
CA GLU A 101 13.00 6.56 -11.23
C GLU A 101 13.67 6.77 -9.86
N PRO A 102 14.45 5.78 -9.39
CA PRO A 102 15.13 5.89 -8.11
C PRO A 102 16.06 7.10 -8.16
N THR A 103 15.67 8.19 -7.49
CA THR A 103 16.60 9.27 -7.20
C THR A 103 17.59 8.70 -6.18
N LEU A 104 18.70 8.19 -6.68
CA LEU A 104 19.82 7.68 -5.89
C LEU A 104 20.35 8.82 -5.00
N THR A 105 19.80 8.97 -3.81
CA THR A 105 20.50 9.64 -2.72
C THR A 105 21.14 8.54 -1.90
N GLY A 106 22.45 8.36 -2.12
CA GLY A 106 23.27 7.41 -1.38
C GLY A 106 23.13 7.68 0.11
N ASN A 107 22.41 6.81 0.80
CA ASN A 107 22.47 6.74 2.24
C ASN A 107 23.28 5.51 2.58
N THR A 108 24.49 5.73 3.09
CA THR A 108 25.33 4.73 3.75
C THR A 108 24.71 4.41 5.10
N ALA A 109 23.48 3.89 5.10
CA ALA A 109 22.82 3.40 6.29
C ALA A 109 23.41 2.03 6.62
N GLU A 110 23.85 1.87 7.87
CA GLU A 110 24.39 0.62 8.44
C GLU A 110 23.36 -0.53 8.40
N VAL A 111 22.09 -0.19 8.19
CA VAL A 111 20.98 -1.12 7.92
C VAL A 111 20.41 -0.84 6.53
N PRO A 112 20.31 -1.84 5.64
CA PRO A 112 19.71 -1.65 4.32
C PRO A 112 18.25 -1.21 4.45
N ALA A 113 17.89 -0.17 3.70
CA ALA A 113 16.52 0.34 3.65
C ALA A 113 15.55 -0.76 3.16
N PRO A 114 14.35 -0.89 3.75
CA PRO A 114 13.35 -1.86 3.29
C PRO A 114 12.95 -1.63 1.83
N VAL A 115 12.58 -2.71 1.14
CA VAL A 115 12.18 -2.68 -0.27
C VAL A 115 10.66 -2.82 -0.42
N LEU A 116 10.04 -1.87 -1.12
CA LEU A 116 8.65 -1.91 -1.55
C LEU A 116 8.59 -2.33 -3.02
N ARG A 117 8.11 -3.55 -3.27
CA ARG A 117 7.85 -4.06 -4.63
C ARG A 117 6.40 -3.73 -4.99
N LEU A 118 6.20 -2.68 -5.76
CA LEU A 118 4.88 -2.14 -6.10
C LEU A 118 4.47 -2.52 -7.53
N SER A 119 3.28 -3.09 -7.65
CA SER A 119 2.59 -3.26 -8.93
C SER A 119 1.19 -2.66 -8.80
N ALA A 120 0.93 -1.59 -9.53
CA ALA A 120 -0.37 -0.92 -9.54
C ALA A 120 -0.90 -0.85 -10.98
N THR A 121 -2.13 -1.30 -11.19
CA THR A 121 -2.78 -1.32 -12.50
C THR A 121 -4.22 -0.84 -12.41
N ALA A 122 -4.63 0.00 -13.37
CA ALA A 122 -6.02 0.38 -13.57
C ALA A 122 -6.43 0.04 -15.01
N LYS A 123 -7.59 -0.61 -15.19
CA LYS A 123 -8.10 -0.97 -16.53
C LYS A 123 -8.87 0.19 -17.18
N MET A 124 -9.79 0.80 -16.45
CA MET A 124 -10.52 2.00 -16.87
C MET A 124 -10.40 3.07 -15.79
N GLY A 125 -9.31 3.82 -15.82
CA GLY A 125 -8.99 4.88 -14.87
C GLY A 125 -7.50 5.15 -14.86
N GLU A 126 -7.02 5.85 -13.84
CA GLU A 126 -5.63 6.25 -13.72
C GLU A 126 -5.00 5.69 -12.46
N VAL A 127 -3.69 5.43 -12.53
CA VAL A 127 -2.86 5.11 -11.38
C VAL A 127 -1.94 6.30 -11.15
N GLU A 128 -2.10 6.94 -9.99
CA GLU A 128 -1.23 8.00 -9.54
C GLU A 128 -0.33 7.46 -8.41
N VAL A 129 0.98 7.60 -8.59
CA VAL A 129 1.97 7.22 -7.56
C VAL A 129 2.77 8.47 -7.22
N VAL A 130 2.67 8.92 -5.97
CA VAL A 130 3.37 10.09 -5.45
C VAL A 130 4.27 9.71 -4.30
N ARG A 131 5.43 10.37 -4.19
CA ARG A 131 6.40 10.16 -3.11
C ARG A 131 6.25 11.21 -2.01
#